data_AF-A0A849SV58-F1
#
_entry.id   AF-A0A849SV58-F1
#
_cell.length_a   1.000
_cell.length_b   1.000
_cell.length_c   1.000
_cell.angle_alpha   90.00
_cell.angle_beta   90.00
_cell.angle_gamma   90.00
#
_symmetry.space_group_name_H-M   'P 1'
#
loop_
_entity.id
_entity.type
_entity.pdbx_description
1 polymer ?
#
loop_
_entity_poly.entity_id
_entity_poly.type
_entity_poly.pdbx_seq_one_letter_code
_entity_poly.pdbx_strand_id
1 'polypeptide(L)'
;MSHRSAEGSPDLESIHRDNLRLLHAAGVSLALGTDHPALTVIDEAERIRALGVFSDTTLLGLLAGQTAQVILPQRRVGTLTAGAEASFIVLAGNPLVDFAQIRNVSLRFKRGLRVDPPAPAPGKPSIAEAMLPALMQGKLDSALAIYDHMLVARPDSFDFGEQALNQLGFAMLSHRQTAGAVAILRKNAERFPQSANAFDSLGEALVAAGRTQDAIAAYERVLRNLAESPRGAPEYRRNLETRARAQLEQLRAATR
;
A
#
# COMPACT_ATOMS: atom_id res chain seq x y z
N MET A 1 -27.80 -42.48 12.66
CA MET A 1 -26.58 -42.18 11.87
C MET A 1 -25.94 -40.96 12.50
N SER A 2 -24.76 -41.17 13.08
CA SER A 2 -24.08 -40.20 13.95
C SER A 2 -23.56 -39.01 13.14
N HIS A 3 -23.86 -37.78 13.60
CA HIS A 3 -23.19 -36.57 13.13
C HIS A 3 -21.70 -36.67 13.47
N ARG A 4 -20.85 -36.84 12.44
CA ARG A 4 -19.42 -36.56 12.57
C ARG A 4 -19.26 -35.04 12.61
N SER A 5 -18.89 -34.54 13.78
CA SER A 5 -18.36 -33.20 14.01
C SER A 5 -17.16 -32.97 13.07
N ALA A 6 -17.18 -31.87 12.33
CA ALA A 6 -16.05 -31.44 11.51
C ALA A 6 -14.94 -30.90 12.42
N GLU A 7 -13.97 -31.75 12.77
CA GLU A 7 -12.71 -31.34 13.37
C GLU A 7 -11.82 -30.64 12.31
N GLY A 8 -11.38 -29.43 12.62
CA GLY A 8 -10.03 -28.94 12.27
C GLY A 8 -9.77 -28.49 10.83
N SER A 9 -10.39 -27.41 10.35
CA SER A 9 -9.75 -26.62 9.27
C SER A 9 -8.49 -25.94 9.83
N PRO A 10 -7.30 -26.13 9.24
CA PRO A 10 -6.09 -25.50 9.75
C PRO A 10 -6.21 -23.98 9.69
N ASP A 11 -5.72 -23.32 10.73
CA ASP A 11 -5.64 -21.87 10.81
C ASP A 11 -4.78 -21.33 9.66
N LEU A 12 -5.16 -20.20 9.06
CA LEU A 12 -4.45 -19.62 7.91
C LEU A 12 -2.98 -19.35 8.25
N GLU A 13 -2.68 -18.95 9.49
CA GLU A 13 -1.31 -18.78 9.96
C GLU A 13 -0.53 -20.09 10.00
N SER A 14 -1.18 -21.21 10.37
CA SER A 14 -0.55 -22.53 10.34
C SER A 14 -0.25 -22.99 8.91
N ILE A 15 -1.15 -22.75 7.96
CA ILE A 15 -0.93 -23.06 6.54
C ILE A 15 0.25 -22.25 6.00
N HIS A 16 0.30 -20.95 6.28
CA HIS A 16 1.40 -20.09 5.85
C HIS A 16 2.74 -20.54 6.46
N ARG A 17 2.74 -20.87 7.75
CA ARG A 17 3.93 -21.38 8.45
C ARG A 17 4.45 -22.67 7.81
N ASP A 18 3.56 -23.63 7.56
CA ASP A 18 3.95 -24.94 7.05
C ASP A 18 4.40 -24.87 5.58
N ASN A 19 3.73 -24.06 4.75
CA ASN A 19 4.16 -23.79 3.38
C ASN A 19 5.53 -23.13 3.33
N LEU A 20 5.79 -22.12 4.16
CA LEU A 20 7.09 -21.45 4.21
C LEU A 20 8.21 -22.41 4.66
N ARG A 21 7.93 -23.28 5.64
CA ARG A 21 8.88 -24.34 6.05
C ARG A 21 9.18 -25.30 4.93
N LEU A 22 8.16 -25.78 4.23
CA LEU A 22 8.30 -26.73 3.13
C LEU A 22 9.14 -26.13 1.99
N LEU A 23 8.81 -24.91 1.56
CA LEU A 23 9.53 -24.22 0.50
C LEU A 23 10.99 -23.98 0.87
N HIS A 24 11.25 -23.56 2.11
CA HIS A 24 12.60 -23.36 2.60
C HIS A 24 13.40 -24.66 2.67
N ALA A 25 12.81 -25.75 3.19
CA ALA A 25 13.45 -27.05 3.25
C ALA A 25 13.75 -27.63 1.86
N ALA A 26 12.90 -27.31 0.87
CA ALA A 26 13.10 -27.68 -0.53
C ALA A 26 14.12 -26.79 -1.27
N GLY A 27 14.69 -25.77 -0.62
CA GLY A 27 15.66 -24.86 -1.24
C GLY A 27 15.05 -23.90 -2.27
N VAL A 28 13.72 -23.69 -2.22
CA VAL A 28 13.04 -22.77 -3.14
C VAL A 28 13.48 -21.34 -2.86
N SER A 29 13.76 -20.58 -3.92
CA SER A 29 14.07 -19.17 -3.77
C SER A 29 12.81 -18.36 -3.39
N LEU A 30 12.88 -17.66 -2.27
CA LEU A 30 11.79 -16.85 -1.75
C LEU A 30 12.09 -15.37 -1.95
N ALA A 31 11.07 -14.60 -2.32
CA ALA A 31 11.10 -13.15 -2.35
C ALA A 31 9.97 -12.62 -1.48
N LEU A 32 10.25 -11.55 -0.73
CA LEU A 32 9.28 -10.85 0.09
C LEU A 32 8.57 -9.78 -0.75
N GLY A 33 7.26 -9.65 -0.60
CA GLY A 33 6.41 -8.67 -1.23
C GLY A 33 5.03 -8.64 -0.60
N THR A 34 4.34 -7.50 -0.67
CA THR A 34 2.96 -7.40 -0.20
C THR A 34 2.07 -6.92 -1.32
N ASP A 35 0.94 -7.62 -1.49
CA ASP A 35 -0.13 -7.21 -2.42
C ASP A 35 -1.01 -6.11 -1.82
N HIS A 36 -0.75 -5.70 -0.58
CA HIS A 36 -1.52 -4.68 0.11
C HIS A 36 -0.89 -3.29 -0.11
N PRO A 37 -1.59 -2.33 -0.74
CA PRO A 37 -1.01 -1.06 -1.18
C PRO A 37 -0.56 -0.14 -0.03
N ALA A 38 -1.14 -0.29 1.17
CA ALA A 38 -0.74 0.46 2.36
C ALA A 38 0.43 -0.17 3.15
N LEU A 39 0.91 -1.35 2.76
CA LEU A 39 1.98 -2.05 3.47
C LEU A 39 3.25 -2.07 2.64
N THR A 40 4.35 -2.33 3.30
CA THR A 40 5.68 -2.45 2.72
C THR A 40 6.23 -3.86 2.91
N VAL A 41 7.33 -4.16 2.24
CA VAL A 41 8.08 -5.40 2.43
C VAL A 41 8.56 -5.59 3.89
N ILE A 42 8.73 -4.49 4.64
CA ILE A 42 9.10 -4.54 6.06
C ILE A 42 7.95 -5.12 6.89
N ASP A 43 6.71 -4.72 6.60
CA ASP A 43 5.53 -5.22 7.30
C ASP A 43 5.31 -6.72 7.04
N GLU A 44 5.64 -7.19 5.84
CA GLU A 44 5.61 -8.63 5.55
C GLU A 44 6.73 -9.40 6.28
N ALA A 45 7.95 -8.87 6.31
CA ALA A 45 9.06 -9.48 7.04
C ALA A 45 8.74 -9.66 8.53
N GLU A 46 8.12 -8.65 9.16
CA GLU A 46 7.67 -8.74 10.55
C GLU A 46 6.54 -9.77 10.75
N ARG A 47 5.59 -9.87 9.82
CA ARG A 47 4.56 -10.92 9.87
C ARG A 47 5.17 -12.31 9.76
N ILE A 48 6.09 -12.53 8.83
CA ILE A 48 6.76 -13.84 8.67
C ILE A 48 7.62 -14.16 9.89
N ARG A 49 8.29 -13.15 10.47
CA ARG A 49 9.01 -13.30 11.74
C ARG A 49 8.10 -13.81 12.86
N ALA A 50 6.89 -13.26 12.98
CA ALA A 50 5.92 -13.68 13.98
C ALA A 50 5.47 -15.14 13.83
N LEU A 51 5.55 -15.72 12.62
CA LEU A 51 5.25 -17.13 12.39
C LEU A 51 6.33 -18.08 12.96
N GLY A 52 7.52 -17.57 13.31
CA GLY A 52 8.62 -18.35 13.87
C GLY A 52 9.21 -19.38 12.91
N VAL A 53 9.13 -19.13 11.60
CA VAL A 53 9.65 -20.04 10.56
C VAL A 53 11.14 -19.83 10.30
N PHE A 54 11.59 -18.58 10.33
CA PHE A 54 12.94 -18.18 9.96
C PHE A 54 13.66 -17.52 11.12
N SER A 55 14.98 -17.67 11.17
CA SER A 55 15.81 -16.87 12.05
C SER A 55 15.85 -15.41 11.58
N ASP A 56 16.14 -14.47 12.48
CA ASP A 56 16.32 -13.06 12.12
C ASP A 56 17.40 -12.89 11.03
N THR A 57 18.48 -13.67 11.07
CA THR A 57 19.52 -13.71 10.03
C THR A 57 18.97 -14.15 8.68
N THR A 58 18.16 -15.21 8.65
CA THR A 58 17.51 -15.71 7.42
C THR A 58 16.59 -14.65 6.83
N LEU A 59 15.77 -14.01 7.66
CA LEU A 59 14.86 -12.93 7.23
C LEU A 59 15.62 -11.73 6.68
N LEU A 60 16.72 -11.33 7.32
CA LEU A 60 17.55 -10.24 6.81
C LEU A 60 18.21 -10.59 5.48
N GLY A 61 18.64 -11.85 5.29
CA GLY A 61 19.15 -12.35 4.01
C GLY A 61 18.08 -12.31 2.91
N LEU A 62 16.85 -12.71 3.24
CA LEU A 62 15.70 -12.60 2.33
C LEU A 62 15.40 -11.15 1.95
N LEU A 63 15.33 -10.26 2.95
CA LEU A 63 14.96 -8.86 2.78
C LEU A 63 16.02 -8.06 2.01
N ALA A 64 17.29 -8.16 2.42
CA ALA A 64 18.36 -7.32 1.88
C ALA A 64 19.02 -7.91 0.63
N GLY A 65 19.03 -9.24 0.48
CA GLY A 65 19.72 -9.95 -0.57
C GLY A 65 18.78 -10.53 -1.62
N GLN A 66 18.11 -11.62 -1.23
CA GLN A 66 17.39 -12.49 -2.17
C GLN A 66 16.24 -11.77 -2.88
N THR A 67 15.42 -11.02 -2.13
CA THR A 67 14.31 -10.25 -2.70
C THR A 67 14.80 -9.24 -3.74
N ALA A 68 15.89 -8.53 -3.46
CA ALA A 68 16.47 -7.56 -4.39
C ALA A 68 16.98 -8.23 -5.68
N GLN A 69 17.62 -9.40 -5.56
CA GLN A 69 18.12 -10.16 -6.70
C GLN A 69 16.99 -10.73 -7.57
N VAL A 70 15.90 -11.20 -6.95
CA VAL A 70 14.71 -11.70 -7.67
C VAL A 70 14.00 -10.59 -8.43
N ILE A 71 13.81 -9.41 -7.81
CA ILE A 71 13.08 -8.30 -8.43
C ILE A 71 13.93 -7.58 -9.48
N LEU A 72 15.25 -7.51 -9.29
CA LEU A 72 16.17 -6.78 -10.16
C LEU A 72 17.28 -7.70 -10.70
N PRO A 73 16.94 -8.76 -11.45
CA PRO A 73 17.89 -9.81 -11.83
C PRO A 73 19.03 -9.32 -12.71
N GLN A 74 18.84 -8.19 -13.41
CA GLN A 74 19.85 -7.57 -14.27
C GLN A 74 20.80 -6.62 -13.52
N ARG A 75 20.58 -6.40 -12.21
CA ARG A 75 21.39 -5.48 -11.40
C ARG A 75 22.16 -6.28 -10.35
N ARG A 76 23.42 -5.90 -10.14
CA ARG A 76 24.28 -6.48 -9.08
C ARG A 76 23.96 -5.85 -7.72
N VAL A 77 22.72 -6.02 -7.25
CA VAL A 77 22.22 -5.51 -5.96
C VAL A 77 21.96 -6.65 -4.97
N GLY A 78 21.77 -6.32 -3.69
CA GLY A 78 21.55 -7.31 -2.64
C GLY A 78 22.79 -8.12 -2.27
N THR A 79 23.98 -7.54 -2.48
CA THR A 79 25.27 -8.12 -2.11
C THR A 79 26.29 -7.01 -1.85
N LEU A 80 27.30 -7.28 -1.02
CA LEU A 80 28.43 -6.36 -0.74
C LEU A 80 29.74 -6.84 -1.37
N THR A 81 29.68 -7.78 -2.32
CA THR A 81 30.85 -8.28 -3.04
C THR A 81 31.49 -7.20 -3.91
N ALA A 82 32.81 -7.28 -4.11
CA ALA A 82 33.53 -6.32 -4.94
C ALA A 82 32.95 -6.26 -6.37
N GLY A 83 32.77 -5.04 -6.88
CA GLY A 83 32.14 -4.76 -8.17
C GLY A 83 30.61 -4.82 -8.18
N ALA A 84 29.95 -5.09 -7.05
CA ALA A 84 28.51 -4.93 -6.92
C ALA A 84 28.10 -3.44 -7.01
N GLU A 85 26.84 -3.21 -7.38
CA GLU A 85 26.28 -1.87 -7.42
C GLU A 85 26.20 -1.31 -5.99
N ALA A 86 26.75 -0.12 -5.77
CA ALA A 86 26.71 0.55 -4.46
C ALA A 86 25.33 1.18 -4.18
N SER A 87 24.29 0.36 -4.14
CA SER A 87 22.91 0.71 -3.78
C SER A 87 22.50 -0.06 -2.54
N PHE A 88 22.50 0.62 -1.40
CA PHE A 88 22.21 0.03 -0.10
C PHE A 88 21.67 1.08 0.87
N ILE A 89 21.12 0.61 1.97
CA ILE A 89 20.71 1.45 3.10
C ILE A 89 21.62 1.16 4.30
N VAL A 90 21.79 2.16 5.16
CA VAL A 90 22.44 2.01 6.45
C VAL A 90 21.37 2.16 7.51
N LEU A 91 21.33 1.21 8.44
CA LEU A 91 20.42 1.26 9.59
C LEU A 91 21.12 1.97 10.75
N ALA A 92 20.36 2.67 11.58
CA ALA A 92 20.90 3.35 12.76
C ALA A 92 21.29 2.39 13.89
N GLY A 93 20.81 1.15 13.85
CA GLY A 93 21.11 0.09 14.82
C GLY A 93 21.27 -1.28 14.16
N ASN A 94 21.75 -2.26 14.94
CA ASN A 94 22.01 -3.61 14.46
C ASN A 94 20.73 -4.47 14.47
N PRO A 95 20.19 -4.87 13.29
CA PRO A 95 18.96 -5.63 13.21
C PRO A 95 19.08 -7.09 13.70
N LEU A 96 20.30 -7.60 13.91
CA LEU A 96 20.52 -8.92 14.52
C LEU A 96 20.37 -8.90 16.05
N VAL A 97 20.45 -7.72 16.67
CA VAL A 97 20.22 -7.53 18.12
C VAL A 97 18.79 -7.08 18.37
N ASP A 98 18.32 -6.13 17.57
CA ASP A 98 16.95 -5.62 17.62
C ASP A 98 16.38 -5.54 16.21
N PHE A 99 15.53 -6.51 15.85
CA PHE A 99 14.95 -6.59 14.51
C PHE A 99 14.15 -5.34 14.13
N ALA A 100 13.62 -4.56 15.08
CA ALA A 100 12.90 -3.32 14.77
C ALA A 100 13.79 -2.27 14.06
N GLN A 101 15.11 -2.40 14.17
CA GLN A 101 16.07 -1.51 13.49
C GLN A 101 15.97 -1.54 11.96
N ILE A 102 15.34 -2.56 11.36
CA ILE A 102 15.09 -2.58 9.90
C ILE A 102 14.24 -1.39 9.41
N ARG A 103 13.47 -0.74 10.31
CA ARG A 103 12.72 0.48 10.01
C ARG A 103 13.56 1.75 10.14
N ASN A 104 14.67 1.69 10.87
CA ASN A 104 15.44 2.87 11.25
C ASN A 104 16.58 3.15 10.26
N VAL A 105 16.21 3.60 9.06
CA VAL A 105 17.17 3.89 7.98
C VAL A 105 17.83 5.26 8.16
N SER A 106 19.12 5.26 8.49
CA SER A 106 19.94 6.46 8.71
C SER A 106 20.50 7.04 7.40
N LEU A 107 21.02 6.21 6.51
CA LEU A 107 21.57 6.62 5.22
C LEU A 107 21.01 5.77 4.09
N ARG A 108 20.96 6.35 2.88
CA ARG A 108 20.58 5.63 1.66
C ARG A 108 21.61 5.94 0.60
N PHE A 109 21.96 4.94 -0.19
CA PHE A 109 22.87 5.05 -1.31
C PHE A 109 22.22 4.44 -2.54
N LYS A 110 22.41 5.09 -3.69
CA LYS A 110 21.98 4.60 -4.99
C LYS A 110 23.14 4.76 -5.97
N ARG A 111 23.69 3.65 -6.46
CA ARG A 111 24.81 3.62 -7.42
C ARG A 111 26.02 4.45 -6.97
N GLY A 112 26.39 4.34 -5.70
CA GLY A 112 27.54 5.03 -5.10
C GLY A 112 27.24 6.46 -4.68
N LEU A 113 26.07 7.00 -5.02
CA LEU A 113 25.66 8.33 -4.61
C LEU A 113 24.83 8.24 -3.34
N ARG A 114 25.20 9.03 -2.33
CA ARG A 114 24.34 9.23 -1.17
C ARG A 114 23.04 9.86 -1.64
N VAL A 115 21.94 9.18 -1.36
CA VAL A 115 20.59 9.70 -1.55
C VAL A 115 20.13 10.09 -0.17
N ASP A 116 20.25 11.37 0.16
CA ASP A 116 19.42 11.85 1.25
C ASP A 116 17.97 11.65 0.82
N PRO A 117 17.09 11.09 1.68
CA PRO A 117 15.67 11.23 1.41
C PRO A 117 15.47 12.72 1.13
N PRO A 118 14.74 13.10 0.06
CA PRO A 118 14.42 14.50 -0.10
C PRO A 118 13.92 14.96 1.26
N ALA A 119 14.51 16.02 1.82
CA ALA A 119 13.90 16.68 2.96
C ALA A 119 12.40 16.74 2.61
N PRO A 120 11.48 16.34 3.51
CA PRO A 120 10.06 16.48 3.22
C PRO A 120 9.91 17.86 2.61
N ALA A 121 9.48 17.91 1.34
CA ALA A 121 9.64 19.12 0.55
C ALA A 121 9.12 20.28 1.41
N PRO A 122 9.82 21.42 1.53
CA PRO A 122 9.27 22.57 2.23
C PRO A 122 7.99 22.94 1.49
N GLY A 123 6.90 22.42 2.01
CA GLY A 123 5.69 22.10 1.30
C GLY A 123 4.64 21.95 2.37
N LYS A 124 3.46 22.49 2.07
CA LYS A 124 2.39 22.59 3.04
C LYS A 124 2.11 21.18 3.60
N PRO A 125 2.01 20.98 4.92
CA PRO A 125 1.63 19.69 5.49
C PRO A 125 0.34 19.18 4.85
N SER A 126 0.20 17.87 4.74
CA SER A 126 -0.99 17.27 4.14
C SER A 126 -2.23 17.63 4.97
N ILE A 127 -3.35 17.97 4.32
CA ILE A 127 -4.62 18.14 5.04
C ILE A 127 -5.01 16.87 5.82
N ALA A 128 -4.55 15.70 5.36
CA ALA A 128 -4.76 14.44 6.06
C ALA A 128 -4.17 14.44 7.48
N GLU A 129 -3.04 15.12 7.71
CA GLU A 129 -2.41 15.21 9.03
C GLU A 129 -3.32 15.95 10.02
N ALA A 130 -3.99 17.01 9.56
CA ALA A 130 -4.94 17.77 10.39
C ALA A 130 -6.22 16.99 10.67
N MET A 131 -6.67 16.15 9.73
CA MET A 131 -7.89 15.35 9.84
C MET A 131 -7.70 14.07 10.68
N LEU A 132 -6.49 13.50 10.67
CA LEU A 132 -6.19 12.19 11.23
C LEU A 132 -6.63 12.01 12.70
N PRO A 133 -6.42 12.96 13.64
CA PRO A 133 -6.82 12.78 15.04
C PRO A 133 -8.34 12.57 15.22
N ALA A 134 -9.16 13.23 14.40
CA ALA A 134 -10.61 13.06 14.44
C ALA A 134 -11.03 11.70 13.84
N LEU A 135 -10.38 11.28 12.76
CA LEU A 135 -10.64 9.99 12.10
C LEU A 135 -10.22 8.79 12.97
N MET A 136 -9.11 8.89 13.69
CA MET A 136 -8.70 7.86 14.67
C MET A 136 -9.71 7.69 15.81
N GLN A 137 -10.51 8.72 16.10
CA GLN A 137 -11.61 8.65 17.07
C GLN A 137 -12.95 8.25 16.42
N GLY A 138 -12.97 7.92 15.12
CA GLY A 138 -14.19 7.61 14.36
C GLY A 138 -15.08 8.83 14.08
N LYS A 139 -14.60 10.05 14.35
CA LYS A 139 -15.36 11.31 14.19
C LYS A 139 -15.21 11.86 12.77
N LEU A 140 -15.83 11.17 11.81
CA LEU A 140 -15.76 11.54 10.39
C LEU A 140 -16.25 12.97 10.13
N ASP A 141 -17.38 13.36 10.72
CA ASP A 141 -17.95 14.70 10.52
C ASP A 141 -17.00 15.80 11.03
N SER A 142 -16.33 15.57 12.16
CA SER A 142 -15.32 16.50 12.67
C SER A 142 -14.10 16.60 11.74
N ALA A 143 -13.66 15.48 11.17
CA ALA A 143 -12.58 15.48 10.20
C ALA A 143 -12.94 16.27 8.93
N LEU A 144 -14.15 16.07 8.40
CA LEU A 144 -14.64 16.83 7.25
C LEU A 144 -14.79 18.32 7.56
N ALA A 145 -15.26 18.67 8.76
CA ALA A 145 -15.30 20.07 9.20
C ALA A 145 -13.90 20.70 9.27
N ILE A 146 -12.88 19.95 9.71
CA ILE A 146 -11.47 20.40 9.68
C ILE A 146 -11.03 20.64 8.23
N TYR A 147 -11.32 19.71 7.31
CA TYR A 147 -11.00 19.88 5.90
C TYR A 147 -11.62 21.17 5.34
N ASP A 148 -12.92 21.35 5.51
CA ASP A 148 -13.67 22.49 4.96
C ASP A 148 -13.20 23.81 5.58
N HIS A 149 -12.98 23.85 6.90
CA HIS A 149 -12.45 25.03 7.58
C HIS A 149 -11.05 25.40 7.08
N MET A 150 -10.12 24.43 7.01
CA MET A 150 -8.75 24.72 6.59
C MET A 150 -8.67 25.11 5.12
N LEU A 151 -9.54 24.56 4.27
CA LEU A 151 -9.60 24.93 2.85
C LEU A 151 -9.98 26.41 2.66
N VAL A 152 -10.85 26.94 3.52
CA VAL A 152 -11.29 28.35 3.45
C VAL A 152 -10.34 29.27 4.22
N ALA A 153 -10.00 28.92 5.47
CA ALA A 153 -9.27 29.80 6.37
C ALA A 153 -7.76 29.81 6.10
N ARG A 154 -7.21 28.69 5.62
CA ARG A 154 -5.76 28.49 5.44
C ARG A 154 -5.43 27.63 4.21
N PRO A 155 -5.92 27.98 3.00
CA PRO A 155 -5.61 27.23 1.78
C PRO A 155 -4.10 27.17 1.48
N ASP A 156 -3.35 28.12 2.04
CA ASP A 156 -1.89 28.17 1.89
C ASP A 156 -1.09 27.49 2.99
N SER A 157 -1.75 26.94 4.01
CA SER A 157 -1.06 26.22 5.08
C SER A 157 -1.10 24.70 4.91
N PHE A 158 -1.98 24.15 4.07
CA PHE A 158 -2.10 22.72 3.86
C PHE A 158 -2.07 22.33 2.38
N ASP A 159 -1.56 21.13 2.09
CA ASP A 159 -1.73 20.48 0.80
C ASP A 159 -3.08 19.76 0.76
N PHE A 160 -3.95 20.20 -0.14
CA PHE A 160 -5.26 19.59 -0.43
C PHE A 160 -5.20 18.72 -1.71
N GLY A 161 -3.99 18.34 -2.12
CA GLY A 161 -3.71 17.53 -3.29
C GLY A 161 -4.40 16.18 -3.27
N GLU A 162 -4.60 15.63 -4.47
CA GLU A 162 -5.29 14.36 -4.67
C GLU A 162 -4.68 13.21 -3.86
N GLN A 163 -3.34 13.17 -3.79
CA GLN A 163 -2.60 12.12 -3.10
C GLN A 163 -2.83 12.13 -1.57
N ALA A 164 -3.02 13.31 -0.97
CA ALA A 164 -3.27 13.45 0.46
C ALA A 164 -4.57 12.73 0.89
N LEU A 165 -5.67 13.04 0.21
CA LEU A 165 -6.96 12.39 0.47
C LEU A 165 -6.95 10.92 0.04
N ASN A 166 -6.20 10.57 -1.00
CA ASN A 166 -6.09 9.19 -1.45
C ASN A 166 -5.46 8.28 -0.39
N GLN A 167 -4.29 8.69 0.12
CA GLN A 167 -3.57 7.95 1.16
C GLN A 167 -4.40 7.82 2.43
N LEU A 168 -5.10 8.89 2.82
CA LEU A 168 -6.00 8.87 3.97
C LEU A 168 -7.15 7.88 3.80
N GLY A 169 -7.79 7.86 2.62
CA GLY A 169 -8.85 6.90 2.30
C GLY A 169 -8.38 5.44 2.39
N PHE A 170 -7.20 5.13 1.83
CA PHE A 170 -6.62 3.79 1.91
C PHE A 170 -6.23 3.38 3.32
N ALA A 171 -5.66 4.30 4.11
CA ALA A 171 -5.38 4.04 5.53
C ALA A 171 -6.67 3.66 6.28
N MET A 172 -7.77 4.38 6.02
CA MET A 172 -9.07 4.05 6.62
C MET A 172 -9.61 2.68 6.18
N LEU A 173 -9.44 2.29 4.91
CA LEU A 173 -9.80 0.93 4.45
C LEU A 173 -9.01 -0.15 5.21
N SER A 174 -7.71 0.05 5.42
CA SER A 174 -6.88 -0.88 6.20
C SER A 174 -7.34 -1.02 7.65
N HIS A 175 -7.87 0.05 8.23
CA HIS A 175 -8.47 0.05 9.56
C HIS A 175 -9.95 -0.37 9.59
N ARG A 176 -10.48 -0.92 8.48
CA ARG A 176 -11.89 -1.33 8.32
C ARG A 176 -12.90 -0.19 8.56
N GLN A 177 -12.47 1.06 8.46
CA GLN A 177 -13.32 2.24 8.55
C GLN A 177 -13.93 2.57 7.18
N THR A 178 -14.58 1.58 6.56
CA THR A 178 -14.99 1.62 5.15
C THR A 178 -15.92 2.79 4.82
N ALA A 179 -16.89 3.09 5.69
CA ALA A 179 -17.81 4.21 5.48
C ALA A 179 -17.09 5.56 5.41
N GLY A 180 -16.09 5.76 6.28
CA GLY A 180 -15.27 6.96 6.29
C GLY A 180 -14.32 7.02 5.10
N ALA A 181 -13.72 5.89 4.70
CA ALA A 181 -12.91 5.82 3.49
C ALA A 181 -13.70 6.26 2.24
N VAL A 182 -14.95 5.79 2.09
CA VAL A 182 -15.84 6.20 1.00
C VAL A 182 -16.10 7.71 1.03
N ALA A 183 -16.33 8.29 2.21
CA ALA A 183 -16.56 9.73 2.32
C ALA A 183 -15.32 10.57 1.94
N ILE A 184 -14.14 10.18 2.42
CA ILE A 184 -12.87 10.87 2.10
C ILE A 184 -12.54 10.76 0.61
N LEU A 185 -12.66 9.56 0.02
CA LEU A 185 -12.35 9.34 -1.38
C LEU A 185 -13.40 9.96 -2.31
N ARG A 186 -14.65 10.09 -1.85
CA ARG A 186 -15.68 10.86 -2.58
C ARG A 186 -15.34 12.34 -2.61
N LYS A 187 -14.93 12.92 -1.46
CA LYS A 187 -14.43 14.31 -1.40
C LYS A 187 -13.23 14.51 -2.34
N ASN A 188 -12.35 13.51 -2.45
CA ASN A 188 -11.24 13.53 -3.39
C ASN A 188 -11.71 13.59 -4.86
N ALA A 189 -12.63 12.71 -5.24
CA ALA A 189 -13.20 12.68 -6.59
C ALA A 189 -13.98 13.95 -6.94
N GLU A 190 -14.67 14.56 -5.96
CA GLU A 190 -15.34 15.87 -6.12
C GLU A 190 -14.34 17.00 -6.36
N ARG A 191 -13.20 17.00 -5.65
CA ARG A 191 -12.15 18.02 -5.77
C ARG A 191 -11.36 17.86 -7.08
N PHE A 192 -11.20 16.63 -7.56
CA PHE A 192 -10.44 16.28 -8.76
C PHE A 192 -11.31 15.52 -9.79
N PRO A 193 -12.33 16.19 -10.38
CA PRO A 193 -13.35 15.52 -11.21
C PRO A 193 -12.83 14.94 -12.53
N GLN A 194 -11.61 15.32 -12.93
CA GLN A 194 -10.90 14.82 -14.13
C GLN A 194 -9.84 13.76 -13.78
N SER A 195 -9.65 13.41 -12.52
CA SER A 195 -8.64 12.43 -12.12
C SER A 195 -9.17 11.02 -12.27
N ALA A 196 -8.58 10.23 -13.16
CA ALA A 196 -8.86 8.81 -13.25
C ALA A 196 -8.50 8.07 -11.94
N ASN A 197 -7.39 8.46 -11.30
CA ASN A 197 -6.92 7.85 -10.05
C ASN A 197 -7.88 8.10 -8.87
N ALA A 198 -8.43 9.31 -8.74
CA ALA A 198 -9.38 9.62 -7.67
C ALA A 198 -10.67 8.77 -7.77
N PHE A 199 -11.19 8.56 -8.98
CA PHE A 199 -12.37 7.71 -9.21
C PHE A 199 -12.05 6.22 -9.07
N ASP A 200 -10.85 5.78 -9.46
CA ASP A 200 -10.39 4.41 -9.28
C ASP A 200 -10.31 4.05 -7.79
N SER A 201 -9.73 4.94 -6.98
CA SER A 201 -9.64 4.75 -5.52
C SER A 201 -11.01 4.81 -4.84
N LEU A 202 -11.91 5.71 -5.27
CA LEU A 202 -13.31 5.71 -4.83
C LEU A 202 -14.02 4.39 -5.20
N GLY A 203 -13.78 3.87 -6.40
CA GLY A 203 -14.30 2.58 -6.85
C GLY A 203 -13.90 1.44 -5.92
N GLU A 204 -12.62 1.34 -5.56
CA GLU A 204 -12.13 0.34 -4.61
C GLU A 204 -12.84 0.43 -3.25
N ALA A 205 -12.98 1.64 -2.69
CA ALA A 205 -13.66 1.83 -1.42
C ALA A 205 -15.16 1.48 -1.48
N LEU A 206 -15.81 1.74 -2.61
CA LEU A 206 -17.22 1.38 -2.82
C LEU A 206 -17.41 -0.13 -2.96
N VAL A 207 -16.47 -0.84 -3.59
CA VAL A 207 -16.45 -2.31 -3.60
C VAL A 207 -16.32 -2.84 -2.17
N ALA A 208 -15.37 -2.31 -1.39
CA ALA A 208 -15.21 -2.70 0.02
C ALA A 208 -16.45 -2.41 0.87
N ALA A 209 -17.25 -1.39 0.50
CA ALA A 209 -18.51 -1.04 1.14
C ALA A 209 -19.73 -1.86 0.67
N GLY A 210 -19.56 -2.78 -0.30
CA GLY A 210 -20.67 -3.50 -0.92
C GLY A 210 -21.60 -2.63 -1.77
N ARG A 211 -21.18 -1.41 -2.12
CA ARG A 211 -21.96 -0.45 -2.92
C ARG A 211 -21.73 -0.66 -4.41
N THR A 212 -22.12 -1.81 -4.92
CA THR A 212 -21.78 -2.30 -6.27
C THR A 212 -22.16 -1.32 -7.39
N GLN A 213 -23.38 -0.75 -7.38
CA GLN A 213 -23.81 0.17 -8.45
C GLN A 213 -23.00 1.47 -8.45
N ASP A 214 -22.67 1.99 -7.26
CA ASP A 214 -21.83 3.18 -7.16
C ASP A 214 -20.38 2.89 -7.60
N ALA A 215 -19.85 1.70 -7.28
CA ALA A 215 -18.53 1.26 -7.72
C ALA A 215 -18.46 1.16 -9.26
N ILE A 216 -19.50 0.61 -9.90
CA ILE A 216 -19.62 0.59 -11.37
C ILE A 216 -19.56 2.01 -11.93
N ALA A 217 -20.36 2.94 -11.39
CA ALA A 217 -20.37 4.33 -11.83
C ALA A 217 -18.99 5.02 -11.67
N ALA A 218 -18.27 4.71 -10.59
CA ALA A 218 -16.92 5.21 -10.34
C ALA A 218 -15.92 4.67 -11.39
N TYR A 219 -15.89 3.37 -11.65
CA TYR A 219 -14.99 2.79 -12.67
C TYR A 219 -15.33 3.22 -14.10
N GLU A 220 -16.61 3.44 -14.44
CA GLU A 220 -16.99 4.07 -15.72
C GLU A 220 -16.45 5.50 -15.83
N ARG A 221 -16.35 6.22 -14.72
CA ARG A 221 -15.74 7.55 -14.70
C ARG A 221 -14.23 7.50 -14.88
N VAL A 222 -13.54 6.46 -14.40
CA VAL A 222 -12.11 6.22 -14.71
C VAL A 222 -11.89 6.16 -16.21
N LEU A 223 -12.65 5.31 -16.92
CA LEU A 223 -12.51 5.12 -18.36
C LEU A 223 -12.82 6.40 -19.15
N ARG A 224 -13.87 7.15 -18.76
CA ARG A 224 -14.18 8.45 -19.35
C ARG A 224 -13.05 9.46 -19.15
N ASN A 225 -12.53 9.58 -17.93
CA ASN A 225 -11.45 10.53 -17.62
C ASN A 225 -10.16 10.19 -18.39
N LEU A 226 -9.83 8.91 -18.57
CA LEU A 226 -8.67 8.50 -19.38
C LEU A 226 -8.82 8.83 -20.87
N ALA A 227 -10.05 8.81 -21.40
CA ALA A 227 -10.35 9.16 -22.78
C ALA A 227 -10.39 10.68 -23.01
N GLU A 228 -11.03 11.42 -22.11
CA GLU A 228 -11.25 12.88 -22.23
C GLU A 228 -10.04 13.71 -21.78
N SER A 229 -9.23 13.20 -20.83
CA SER A 229 -8.14 13.95 -20.22
C SER A 229 -6.99 13.02 -19.80
N PRO A 230 -6.24 12.47 -20.77
CA PRO A 230 -5.13 11.56 -20.49
C PRO A 230 -4.00 12.29 -19.74
N ARG A 231 -4.00 12.19 -18.41
CA ARG A 231 -2.92 12.68 -17.54
C ARG A 231 -2.05 11.53 -17.05
N GLY A 232 -0.76 11.81 -16.86
CA GLY A 232 0.22 10.83 -16.39
C GLY A 232 0.82 9.96 -17.50
N ALA A 233 1.80 9.14 -17.12
CA ALA A 233 2.56 8.31 -18.04
C ALA A 233 1.66 7.32 -18.81
N PRO A 234 1.93 7.01 -20.09
CA PRO A 234 1.13 6.08 -20.88
C PRO A 234 0.94 4.70 -20.23
N GLU A 235 1.98 4.15 -19.60
CA GLU A 235 1.92 2.86 -18.91
C GLU A 235 0.98 2.90 -17.70
N TYR A 236 1.07 3.96 -16.89
CA TYR A 236 0.18 4.16 -15.75
C TYR A 236 -1.30 4.23 -16.18
N ARG A 237 -1.59 4.96 -17.25
CA ARG A 237 -2.94 5.05 -17.82
C ARG A 237 -3.46 3.69 -18.32
N ARG A 238 -2.61 2.91 -18.99
CA ARG A 238 -2.97 1.55 -19.44
C ARG A 238 -3.30 0.65 -18.26
N ASN A 239 -2.49 0.71 -17.19
CA ASN A 239 -2.72 -0.10 -15.99
C ASN A 239 -4.06 0.24 -15.33
N LEU A 240 -4.38 1.54 -15.17
CA LEU A 240 -5.68 1.98 -14.66
C LEU A 240 -6.83 1.54 -15.55
N GLU A 241 -6.69 1.65 -16.87
CA GLU A 241 -7.71 1.20 -17.82
C GLU A 241 -7.97 -0.31 -17.70
N THR A 242 -6.92 -1.12 -17.71
CA THR A 242 -7.02 -2.58 -17.58
C THR A 242 -7.71 -2.97 -16.27
N ARG A 243 -7.29 -2.37 -15.14
CA ARG A 243 -7.92 -2.61 -13.84
C ARG A 243 -9.40 -2.22 -13.83
N ALA A 244 -9.73 -1.02 -14.31
CA ALA A 244 -11.11 -0.54 -14.32
C ALA A 244 -12.03 -1.42 -15.18
N ARG A 245 -11.55 -1.89 -16.34
CA ARG A 245 -12.31 -2.84 -17.20
C ARG A 245 -12.55 -4.17 -16.49
N ALA A 246 -11.52 -4.74 -15.86
CA ALA A 246 -11.64 -5.99 -15.12
C ALA A 246 -12.63 -5.88 -13.95
N GLN A 247 -12.56 -4.78 -13.18
CA GLN A 247 -13.50 -4.51 -12.09
C GLN A 247 -14.93 -4.35 -12.59
N LEU A 248 -15.15 -3.61 -13.70
CA LEU A 248 -16.48 -3.46 -14.29
C LEU A 248 -17.07 -4.79 -14.74
N GLU A 249 -16.26 -5.66 -15.36
CA GLU A 249 -16.70 -6.99 -15.76
C GLU A 249 -17.13 -7.82 -14.55
N GLN A 250 -16.29 -7.87 -13.51
CA GLN A 250 -16.57 -8.59 -12.28
C GLN A 250 -17.84 -8.08 -11.58
N LEU A 251 -17.99 -6.77 -11.41
CA LEU A 251 -19.13 -6.16 -10.71
C LEU A 251 -20.45 -6.34 -11.48
N ARG A 252 -20.41 -6.27 -12.81
CA ARG A 252 -21.59 -6.50 -13.67
C ARG A 252 -21.98 -7.98 -13.72
N ALA A 253 -21.02 -8.89 -13.65
CA ALA A 253 -21.31 -10.32 -13.54
C ALA A 253 -21.99 -10.64 -12.20
N ALA A 254 -21.57 -10.00 -11.10
CA ALA A 254 -22.14 -10.20 -9.77
C ALA A 254 -23.54 -9.57 -9.57
N THR A 255 -24.04 -8.79 -10.53
CA THR A 255 -25.35 -8.13 -10.48
C THR A 255 -26.38 -8.72 -11.46
N ARG A 256 -26.00 -9.78 -12.19
CA ARG A 256 -26.90 -10.59 -13.02
C ARG A 256 -27.40 -11.79 -12.24
#